data_AF-A0A0Q8C9M1-F1
#
_entry.id   AF-A0A0Q8C9M1-F1
#
_cell.length_a   1.000
_cell.length_b   1.000
_cell.length_c   1.000
_cell.angle_alpha   90.00
_cell.angle_beta   90.00
_cell.angle_gamma   90.00
#
_symmetry.space_group_name_H-M   'P 1'
#
loop_
_entity.id
_entity.type
_entity.pdbx_description
1 polymer ?
#
loop_
_entity_poly.entity_id
_entity_poly.type
_entity_poly.pdbx_seq_one_letter_code
_entity_poly.pdbx_strand_id
1 'polypeptide(L)'
;MSEPRNKSLLHWEPFAYILLIVLVVLAGSLDPQGAPVAFWIAAVFAAAATVFFLVAFVSYGRRSRLNPDPAGNLRSLADITIVPAEHVPSETNPTVTVADAGRHQSAIDIVRSRGGEAVRAVLVPRASRWLSRRYRIGVQLLAAGEIRHAGFLPDAADERWRDQLGALRDDGRYVEVPAVILGSQQPFSVDLDVSGLPAALGE
;
A
#
# COMPACT_ATOMS: atom_id res chain seq x y z
N MET A 1 -13.85 8.04 -12.96
CA MET A 1 -13.65 6.60 -13.20
C MET A 1 -13.58 5.92 -11.84
N SER A 2 -14.18 4.74 -11.66
CA SER A 2 -14.11 4.04 -10.38
C SER A 2 -12.70 3.52 -10.12
N GLU A 3 -12.25 3.65 -8.88
CA GLU A 3 -10.90 3.28 -8.47
C GLU A 3 -10.73 1.75 -8.44
N PRO A 4 -9.63 1.19 -8.97
CA PRO A 4 -9.44 -0.25 -9.00
C PRO A 4 -9.36 -0.84 -7.59
N ARG A 5 -10.14 -1.90 -7.34
CA ARG A 5 -10.13 -2.60 -6.04
C ARG A 5 -8.98 -3.59 -5.89
N ASN A 6 -8.48 -4.14 -7.00
CA ASN A 6 -7.48 -5.21 -7.00
C ASN A 6 -6.35 -4.96 -8.01
N LYS A 7 -5.14 -5.38 -7.65
CA LYS A 7 -4.01 -5.58 -8.57
C LYS A 7 -4.40 -6.59 -9.65
N SER A 8 -4.05 -6.29 -10.90
CA SER A 8 -4.06 -7.29 -11.96
C SER A 8 -3.06 -8.42 -11.64
N LEU A 9 -3.29 -9.62 -12.15
CA LEU A 9 -2.44 -10.78 -11.85
C LEU A 9 -0.98 -10.53 -12.24
N LEU A 10 -0.74 -9.87 -13.38
CA LEU A 10 0.58 -9.51 -13.85
C LEU A 10 1.30 -8.49 -12.95
N HIS A 11 0.53 -7.71 -12.17
CA HIS A 11 1.07 -6.75 -11.21
C HIS A 11 1.07 -7.28 -9.76
N TRP A 12 0.56 -8.48 -9.54
CA TRP A 12 0.58 -9.12 -8.22
C TRP A 12 1.95 -9.77 -8.03
N GLU A 13 2.75 -9.22 -7.10
CA GLU A 13 4.15 -9.62 -6.89
C GLU A 13 4.36 -11.15 -6.83
N PRO A 14 3.53 -11.94 -6.12
CA PRO A 14 3.67 -13.39 -6.02
C PRO A 14 3.46 -14.17 -7.33
N PHE A 15 2.73 -13.62 -8.31
CA PHE A 15 2.34 -14.37 -9.51
C PHE A 15 3.54 -14.90 -10.31
N ALA A 16 4.57 -14.05 -10.49
CA ALA A 16 5.76 -14.42 -11.23
C ALA A 16 6.54 -15.57 -10.54
N TYR A 17 6.58 -15.58 -9.21
CA TYR A 17 7.23 -16.65 -8.43
C TYR A 17 6.48 -17.97 -8.58
N ILE A 18 5.15 -17.94 -8.47
CA ILE A 18 4.30 -19.14 -8.60
C ILE A 18 4.47 -19.73 -10.00
N LEU A 19 4.40 -18.90 -11.05
CA LEU A 19 4.55 -19.35 -12.43
C LEU A 19 5.92 -19.99 -12.68
N LEU A 20 7.00 -19.38 -12.18
CA LEU A 20 8.35 -19.91 -12.31
C LEU A 20 8.49 -21.27 -11.62
N ILE A 21 8.01 -21.39 -10.37
CA ILE A 21 8.06 -22.66 -9.61
C ILE A 21 7.32 -23.77 -10.37
N VAL A 22 6.10 -23.48 -10.85
CA VAL A 22 5.30 -24.45 -11.61
C VAL A 22 6.04 -24.90 -12.87
N LEU A 23 6.65 -23.99 -13.61
CA LEU A 23 7.37 -24.30 -14.85
C LEU A 23 8.66 -25.09 -14.60
N VAL A 24 9.40 -24.77 -13.53
CA VAL A 24 10.61 -25.51 -13.15
C VAL A 24 10.27 -26.93 -12.71
N VAL A 25 9.22 -27.11 -11.91
CA VAL A 25 8.73 -28.43 -11.49
C VAL A 25 8.26 -29.24 -12.70
N LEU A 26 7.50 -28.62 -13.61
CA LEU A 26 7.03 -29.29 -14.82
C LEU A 26 8.19 -29.73 -15.72
N ALA A 27 9.15 -28.83 -15.97
CA ALA A 27 10.33 -29.14 -16.78
C ALA A 27 11.20 -30.26 -16.16
N GLY A 28 11.36 -30.25 -14.84
CA GLY A 28 12.11 -31.29 -14.13
C GLY A 28 11.41 -32.66 -14.10
N SER A 29 10.10 -32.71 -14.31
CA SER A 29 9.32 -33.96 -14.34
C SER A 29 9.29 -34.65 -15.71
N LEU A 30 9.73 -33.97 -16.77
CA LEU A 30 9.70 -34.49 -18.13
C LEU A 30 11.03 -35.17 -18.45
N ASP A 31 10.96 -36.45 -18.85
CA ASP A 31 12.13 -37.17 -19.36
C ASP A 31 12.47 -36.68 -20.77
N PRO A 32 13.67 -36.10 -20.99
CA PRO A 32 14.09 -35.63 -22.31
C PRO A 32 14.22 -36.75 -23.35
N GLN A 33 14.36 -38.01 -22.94
CA GLN A 33 14.43 -39.15 -23.88
C GLN A 33 13.05 -39.72 -24.20
N GLY A 34 12.15 -39.80 -23.22
CA GLY A 34 10.79 -40.32 -23.41
C GLY A 34 9.83 -39.35 -24.12
N ALA A 35 9.96 -38.05 -23.88
CA ALA A 35 9.08 -37.03 -24.46
C ALA A 35 9.84 -35.74 -24.85
N PRO A 36 10.76 -35.82 -25.84
CA PRO A 36 11.69 -34.73 -26.17
C PRO A 36 10.99 -33.43 -26.58
N VAL A 37 9.91 -33.51 -27.36
CA VAL A 37 9.15 -32.31 -27.79
C VAL A 37 8.49 -31.62 -26.59
N ALA A 38 7.87 -32.38 -25.69
CA ALA A 38 7.25 -31.84 -24.49
C ALA A 38 8.27 -31.20 -23.56
N PHE A 39 9.44 -31.85 -23.38
CA PHE A 39 10.55 -31.30 -22.62
C PHE A 39 11.02 -29.95 -23.18
N TRP A 40 11.28 -29.85 -24.47
CA TRP A 40 11.73 -28.59 -25.08
C TRP A 40 10.69 -27.48 -25.02
N ILE A 41 9.41 -27.81 -25.19
CA ILE A 41 8.32 -26.84 -24.99
C ILE A 41 8.35 -26.31 -23.55
N ALA A 42 8.39 -27.19 -22.55
CA ALA A 42 8.46 -26.80 -21.15
C ALA A 42 9.72 -25.98 -20.85
N ALA A 43 10.88 -26.37 -21.40
CA ALA A 43 12.15 -25.66 -21.24
C ALA A 43 12.10 -24.24 -21.82
N VAL A 44 11.51 -24.05 -23.00
CA VAL A 44 11.32 -22.72 -23.61
C VAL A 44 10.40 -21.85 -22.75
N PHE A 45 9.28 -22.40 -22.27
CA PHE A 45 8.40 -21.65 -21.38
C PHE A 45 9.06 -21.31 -20.04
N ALA A 46 9.84 -22.24 -19.46
CA ALA A 46 10.60 -22.00 -18.24
C ALA A 46 11.66 -20.90 -18.44
N ALA A 47 12.38 -20.92 -19.57
CA ALA A 47 13.33 -19.87 -19.93
C ALA A 47 12.64 -18.51 -20.09
N ALA A 48 11.52 -18.46 -20.84
CA ALA A 48 10.72 -17.25 -21.02
C ALA A 48 10.20 -16.70 -19.69
N ALA A 49 9.70 -17.56 -18.80
CA ALA A 49 9.24 -17.16 -17.47
C ALA A 49 10.38 -16.68 -16.58
N THR A 50 11.58 -17.26 -16.70
CA THR A 50 12.78 -16.81 -15.99
C THR A 50 13.18 -15.40 -16.44
N VAL A 51 13.18 -15.15 -17.75
CA VAL A 51 13.44 -13.81 -18.31
C VAL A 51 12.38 -12.81 -17.83
N PHE A 52 11.10 -13.18 -17.92
CA PHE A 52 10.01 -12.35 -17.41
C PHE A 52 10.18 -12.05 -15.92
N PHE A 53 10.55 -13.04 -15.11
CA PHE A 53 10.81 -12.88 -13.68
C PHE A 53 11.94 -11.87 -13.42
N LEU A 54 13.06 -11.98 -14.13
CA LEU A 54 14.18 -11.05 -13.99
C LEU A 54 13.76 -9.62 -14.35
N VAL A 55 13.00 -9.44 -15.43
CA VAL A 55 12.46 -8.13 -15.81
C VAL A 55 11.49 -7.61 -14.75
N ALA A 56 10.57 -8.45 -14.26
CA ALA A 56 9.61 -8.08 -13.22
C ALA A 56 10.33 -7.67 -11.93
N PHE A 57 11.34 -8.43 -11.50
CA PHE A 57 12.14 -8.15 -10.31
C PHE A 57 12.94 -6.84 -10.42
N VAL A 58 13.63 -6.62 -11.54
CA VAL A 58 14.37 -5.38 -11.80
C VAL A 58 13.42 -4.18 -11.90
N SER A 59 12.29 -4.34 -12.61
CA SER A 59 11.28 -3.30 -12.71
C SER A 59 10.64 -2.97 -11.36
N TYR A 60 10.48 -3.97 -10.49
CA TYR A 60 9.99 -3.78 -9.13
C TYR A 60 11.01 -2.97 -8.33
N GLY A 61 12.28 -3.36 -8.31
CA GLY A 61 13.33 -2.62 -7.60
C GLY A 61 13.48 -1.16 -8.08
N ARG A 62 13.26 -0.90 -9.38
CA ARG A 62 13.19 0.46 -9.93
C ARG A 62 11.93 1.19 -9.46
N ARG A 63 10.77 0.57 -9.57
CA ARG A 63 9.49 1.16 -9.14
C ARG A 63 9.40 1.38 -7.64
N SER A 64 10.08 0.57 -6.83
CA SER A 64 10.21 0.78 -5.39
C SER A 64 10.91 2.10 -5.05
N ARG A 65 11.64 2.71 -5.99
CA ARG A 65 12.22 4.05 -5.82
C ARG A 65 11.23 5.18 -6.09
N LEU A 66 10.06 4.88 -6.66
CA LEU A 66 8.98 5.85 -6.82
C LEU A 66 8.40 6.23 -5.47
N ASN A 67 7.72 7.37 -5.44
CA ASN A 67 7.05 7.90 -4.28
C ASN A 67 5.61 8.27 -4.66
N PRO A 68 4.59 7.53 -4.20
CA PRO A 68 4.66 6.31 -3.39
C PRO A 68 5.26 5.10 -4.13
N ASP A 69 5.75 4.12 -3.37
CA ASP A 69 6.21 2.83 -3.91
C ASP A 69 5.03 1.96 -4.41
N PRO A 70 5.27 0.79 -5.07
CA PRO A 70 4.20 -0.08 -5.56
C PRO A 70 3.29 -0.66 -4.47
N ALA A 71 3.72 -0.65 -3.21
CA ALA A 71 2.92 -1.06 -2.06
C ALA A 71 2.16 0.12 -1.44
N GLY A 72 2.39 1.35 -1.91
CA GLY A 72 1.76 2.58 -1.41
C GLY A 72 2.46 3.17 -0.19
N ASN A 73 3.74 2.88 0.04
CA ASN A 73 4.54 3.55 1.08
C ASN A 73 5.14 4.84 0.54
N LEU A 74 5.09 5.90 1.34
CA LEU A 74 5.69 7.20 1.03
C LEU A 74 7.10 7.21 1.59
N ARG A 75 8.02 7.77 0.82
CA ARG A 75 9.42 7.95 1.21
C ARG A 75 9.73 9.39 1.55
N SER A 76 9.01 10.31 0.92
CA SER A 76 9.21 11.76 1.05
C SER A 76 7.88 12.47 0.82
N LEU A 77 7.76 13.70 1.33
CA LEU A 77 6.67 14.61 0.97
C LEU A 77 7.07 15.61 -0.11
N ALA A 78 8.36 15.65 -0.50
CA ALA A 78 8.90 16.70 -1.38
C ALA A 78 8.31 16.69 -2.80
N ASP A 79 7.96 15.50 -3.30
CA ASP A 79 7.51 15.30 -4.69
C ASP A 79 5.99 15.11 -4.80
N ILE A 80 5.24 15.36 -3.71
CA ILE A 80 3.78 15.21 -3.68
C ILE A 80 3.12 16.49 -3.18
N THR A 81 1.90 16.74 -3.65
CA THR A 81 1.11 17.88 -3.16
C THR A 81 0.23 17.41 -2.02
N ILE A 82 0.36 18.08 -0.86
CA ILE A 82 -0.48 17.79 0.30
C ILE A 82 -1.69 18.72 0.30
N VAL A 83 -2.86 18.12 0.50
CA VAL A 83 -4.12 18.81 0.73
C VAL A 83 -4.46 18.65 2.21
N PRO A 84 -4.38 19.71 3.03
CA PRO A 84 -4.72 19.61 4.44
C PRO A 84 -6.23 19.48 4.64
N ALA A 85 -6.65 18.47 5.39
CA ALA A 85 -8.01 18.30 5.87
C ALA A 85 -8.05 18.69 7.34
N GLU A 86 -8.27 19.98 7.63
CA GLU A 86 -8.27 20.48 9.00
C GLU A 86 -9.48 20.03 9.80
N HIS A 87 -9.31 19.92 11.13
CA HIS A 87 -10.40 19.57 12.04
C HIS A 87 -11.59 20.51 11.85
N VAL A 88 -12.76 19.92 11.63
CA VAL A 88 -14.04 20.66 11.59
C VAL A 88 -14.83 20.30 12.85
N PRO A 89 -15.08 21.29 13.75
CA PRO A 89 -15.88 21.04 14.93
C PRO A 89 -17.27 20.50 14.55
N SER A 90 -17.59 19.30 15.02
CA SER A 90 -18.88 18.67 14.81
C SER A 90 -19.37 18.03 16.11
N GLU A 91 -20.69 17.99 16.31
CA GLU A 91 -21.29 17.32 17.48
C GLU A 91 -20.90 15.85 17.58
N THR A 92 -20.56 15.21 16.44
CA THR A 92 -20.20 13.79 16.39
C THR A 92 -18.70 13.52 16.21
N ASN A 93 -17.88 14.55 15.93
CA ASN A 93 -16.44 14.47 15.64
C ASN A 93 -16.00 13.10 15.08
N PRO A 94 -16.33 12.79 13.82
CA PRO A 94 -16.16 11.45 13.29
C PRO A 94 -14.68 11.06 13.27
N THR A 95 -14.29 10.20 14.21
CA THR A 95 -12.97 9.59 14.27
C THR A 95 -12.98 8.20 13.65
N VAL A 96 -11.92 7.85 12.94
CA VAL A 96 -11.75 6.54 12.31
C VAL A 96 -10.50 5.89 12.87
N THR A 97 -10.66 4.78 13.59
CA THR A 97 -9.55 3.98 14.09
C THR A 97 -8.88 3.22 12.95
N VAL A 98 -7.55 3.33 12.85
CA VAL A 98 -6.73 2.66 11.85
C VAL A 98 -6.78 1.14 12.04
N ALA A 99 -7.10 0.43 10.97
CA ALA A 99 -7.02 -1.02 10.94
C ALA A 99 -5.57 -1.48 10.85
N ASP A 100 -5.27 -2.63 11.46
CA ASP A 100 -3.96 -3.28 11.45
C ASP A 100 -2.83 -2.53 12.17
N ALA A 101 -3.13 -1.51 12.98
CA ALA A 101 -2.14 -0.80 13.80
C ALA A 101 -1.29 -1.77 14.66
N GLY A 102 -1.87 -2.88 15.12
CA GLY A 102 -1.18 -3.95 15.84
C GLY A 102 0.02 -4.58 15.09
N ARG A 103 0.07 -4.50 13.76
CA ARG A 103 1.19 -5.01 12.94
C ARG A 103 2.32 -3.99 12.76
N HIS A 104 2.08 -2.73 13.12
CA HIS A 104 2.96 -1.59 12.87
C HIS A 104 3.41 -0.89 14.16
N GLN A 105 3.40 -1.60 15.30
CA GLN A 105 3.67 -1.04 16.63
C GLN A 105 5.01 -0.32 16.72
N SER A 106 6.09 -0.90 16.18
CA SER A 106 7.41 -0.25 16.18
C SER A 106 7.42 1.04 15.36
N ALA A 107 6.71 1.06 14.23
CA ALA A 107 6.61 2.25 13.38
C ALA A 107 5.82 3.36 14.08
N ILE A 108 4.74 3.01 14.78
CA ILE A 108 3.91 3.94 15.55
C ILE A 108 4.70 4.49 16.75
N ASP A 109 5.44 3.65 17.47
CA ASP A 109 6.28 4.03 18.62
C ASP A 109 7.36 5.06 18.22
N ILE A 110 8.00 4.83 17.07
CA ILE A 110 9.00 5.74 16.49
C ILE A 110 8.40 7.12 16.18
N VAL A 111 7.16 7.16 15.68
CA VAL A 111 6.45 8.43 15.43
C VAL A 111 6.09 9.09 16.75
N ARG A 112 5.47 8.35 17.68
CA ARG A 112 5.01 8.87 18.97
C ARG A 112 6.16 9.45 19.80
N SER A 113 7.29 8.77 19.85
CA SER A 113 8.48 9.23 20.59
C SER A 113 9.05 10.54 20.07
N ARG A 114 8.82 10.90 18.79
CA ARG A 114 9.32 12.14 18.19
C ARG A 114 8.27 13.25 18.04
N GLY A 115 7.02 12.88 17.78
CA GLY A 115 5.92 13.82 17.52
C GLY A 115 4.94 13.98 18.67
N GLY A 116 5.02 13.13 19.70
CA GLY A 116 4.00 13.04 20.74
C GLY A 116 2.76 12.26 20.30
N GLU A 117 1.66 12.46 21.01
CA GLU A 117 0.40 11.73 20.77
C GLU A 117 -0.43 12.35 19.64
N ALA A 118 -0.43 13.69 19.52
CA ALA A 118 -1.08 14.40 18.43
C ALA A 118 -0.11 14.56 17.26
N VAL A 119 -0.42 13.90 16.14
CA VAL A 119 0.40 13.88 14.93
C VAL A 119 -0.47 14.11 13.70
N ARG A 120 0.15 14.10 12.52
CA ARG A 120 -0.57 14.17 11.24
C ARG A 120 -0.44 12.84 10.51
N ALA A 121 -1.39 12.53 9.65
CA ALA A 121 -1.37 11.32 8.84
C ALA A 121 -1.73 11.62 7.39
N VAL A 122 -0.99 11.04 6.45
CA VAL A 122 -1.30 11.10 5.02
C VAL A 122 -2.06 9.85 4.62
N LEU A 123 -3.18 10.04 3.94
CA LEU A 123 -3.99 8.99 3.34
C LEU A 123 -3.45 8.67 1.94
N VAL A 124 -3.06 7.42 1.73
CA VAL A 124 -2.42 6.96 0.48
C VAL A 124 -3.28 5.90 -0.20
N PRO A 125 -4.02 6.27 -1.27
CA PRO A 125 -4.81 5.34 -2.08
C PRO A 125 -3.92 4.32 -2.79
N ARG A 126 -4.52 3.22 -3.27
CA ARG A 126 -3.85 2.04 -3.87
C ARG A 126 -2.62 1.54 -3.07
N ALA A 127 -2.67 1.65 -1.75
CA ALA A 127 -1.75 0.93 -0.89
C ALA A 127 -2.17 -0.54 -0.78
N SER A 128 -1.23 -1.42 -0.49
CA SER A 128 -1.52 -2.85 -0.37
C SER A 128 -0.44 -3.54 0.47
N ARG A 129 -0.83 -4.64 1.10
CA ARG A 129 0.16 -5.58 1.65
C ARG A 129 0.87 -6.27 0.49
N TRP A 130 2.15 -6.60 0.68
CA TRP A 130 2.98 -7.27 -0.32
C TRP A 130 2.32 -8.52 -0.95
N LEU A 131 1.65 -9.35 -0.14
CA LEU A 131 0.95 -10.55 -0.61
C LEU A 131 -0.49 -10.30 -1.06
N SER A 132 -1.04 -9.12 -0.79
CA SER A 132 -2.45 -8.82 -1.09
C SER A 132 -2.63 -8.32 -2.51
N ARG A 133 -3.63 -8.87 -3.20
CA ARG A 133 -4.15 -8.27 -4.43
C ARG A 133 -5.05 -7.07 -4.17
N ARG A 134 -5.71 -7.01 -3.01
CA ARG A 134 -6.65 -5.94 -2.66
C ARG A 134 -5.90 -4.65 -2.38
N TYR A 135 -6.30 -3.59 -3.08
CA TYR A 135 -5.92 -2.21 -2.79
C TYR A 135 -6.77 -1.65 -1.65
N ARG A 136 -6.11 -0.91 -0.77
CA ARG A 136 -6.68 -0.21 0.37
C ARG A 136 -6.09 1.20 0.44
N ILE A 137 -6.68 2.06 1.25
CA ILE A 137 -6.10 3.34 1.63
C ILE A 137 -5.16 3.10 2.81
N GLY A 138 -3.87 3.30 2.57
CA GLY A 138 -2.83 3.24 3.58
C GLY A 138 -2.80 4.52 4.40
N VAL A 139 -2.45 4.39 5.68
CA VAL A 139 -2.32 5.50 6.62
C VAL A 139 -0.85 5.63 6.97
N GLN A 140 -0.28 6.81 6.71
CA GLN A 140 1.13 7.08 6.99
C GLN A 140 1.25 8.26 7.93
N LEU A 141 1.75 7.99 9.13
CA LEU A 141 1.97 8.99 10.16
C LEU A 141 3.18 9.84 9.84
N LEU A 142 3.08 11.12 10.19
CA LEU A 142 4.10 12.15 10.04
C LEU A 142 4.52 12.66 11.41
N ALA A 143 5.82 12.57 11.72
CA ALA A 143 6.39 13.21 12.89
C ALA A 143 7.85 13.59 12.65
N ALA A 144 8.21 14.85 12.95
CA ALA A 144 9.58 15.36 12.90
C ALA A 144 10.32 15.03 11.57
N GLY A 145 9.62 15.09 10.44
CA GLY A 145 10.17 14.79 9.11
C GLY A 145 10.25 13.30 8.76
N GLU A 146 9.85 12.39 9.65
CA GLU A 146 9.71 10.96 9.34
C GLU A 146 8.29 10.61 8.90
N ILE A 147 8.22 9.67 7.95
CA ILE A 147 6.97 9.09 7.43
C ILE A 147 6.97 7.61 7.77
N ARG A 148 5.94 7.14 8.47
CA ARG A 148 5.83 5.73 8.89
C ARG A 148 4.44 5.18 8.64
N HIS A 149 4.37 4.03 7.98
CA HIS A 149 3.11 3.35 7.76
C HIS A 149 2.54 2.80 9.08
N ALA A 150 1.31 3.19 9.41
CA ALA A 150 0.61 2.77 10.62
C ALA A 150 -0.46 1.72 10.36
N GLY A 151 -0.85 1.49 9.11
CA GLY A 151 -1.86 0.52 8.73
C GLY A 151 -2.77 1.05 7.63
N PHE A 152 -4.04 0.66 7.67
CA PHE A 152 -5.01 0.98 6.62
C PHE A 152 -6.28 1.58 7.20
N LEU A 153 -7.04 2.29 6.38
CA LEU A 153 -8.41 2.62 6.74
C LEU A 153 -9.25 1.34 6.91
N PRO A 154 -10.20 1.33 7.87
CA PRO A 154 -11.16 0.24 8.01
C PRO A 154 -12.07 0.18 6.78
N ASP A 155 -12.56 -1.01 6.47
CA ASP A 155 -13.21 -1.32 5.18
C ASP A 155 -14.37 -0.37 4.82
N ALA A 156 -15.18 0.07 5.80
CA ALA A 156 -16.27 1.00 5.56
C ALA A 156 -15.79 2.42 5.19
N ALA A 157 -14.77 2.93 5.88
CA ALA A 157 -14.18 4.23 5.56
C ALA A 157 -13.39 4.18 4.25
N ASP A 158 -12.71 3.06 4.01
CA ASP A 158 -12.00 2.81 2.77
C ASP A 158 -12.96 2.81 1.58
N GLU A 159 -14.09 2.09 1.63
CA GLU A 159 -15.09 2.07 0.55
C GLU A 159 -15.72 3.44 0.30
N ARG A 160 -15.96 4.22 1.35
CA ARG A 160 -16.53 5.57 1.26
C ARG A 160 -15.63 6.54 0.49
N TRP A 161 -14.34 6.59 0.82
CA TRP A 161 -13.42 7.63 0.35
C TRP A 161 -12.54 7.21 -0.83
N ARG A 162 -12.61 5.93 -1.23
CA ARG A 162 -11.75 5.33 -2.25
C ARG A 162 -11.69 6.11 -3.56
N ASP A 163 -12.83 6.38 -4.16
CA ASP A 163 -12.89 6.97 -5.50
C ASP A 163 -12.39 8.42 -5.50
N GLN A 164 -12.74 9.18 -4.47
CA GLN A 164 -12.37 10.59 -4.34
C GLN A 164 -10.87 10.77 -4.04
N LEU A 165 -10.34 10.00 -3.09
CA LEU A 165 -8.91 10.02 -2.82
C LEU A 165 -8.11 9.43 -4.00
N GLY A 166 -8.64 8.41 -4.66
CA GLY A 166 -8.06 7.84 -5.89
C GLY A 166 -7.91 8.88 -6.99
N ALA A 167 -8.94 9.72 -7.20
CA ALA A 167 -8.89 10.81 -8.16
C ALA A 167 -7.82 11.85 -7.81
N LEU A 168 -7.71 12.26 -6.53
CA LEU A 168 -6.64 13.17 -6.10
C LEU A 168 -5.24 12.57 -6.33
N ARG A 169 -5.08 11.28 -6.05
CA ARG A 169 -3.81 10.58 -6.27
C ARG A 169 -3.40 10.63 -7.74
N ASP A 170 -4.33 10.51 -8.68
CA ASP A 170 -4.02 10.55 -10.11
C ASP A 170 -3.47 11.93 -10.53
N ASP A 171 -3.76 12.98 -9.76
CA ASP A 171 -3.16 14.33 -9.87
C ASP A 171 -1.89 14.52 -9.03
N GLY A 172 -1.38 13.48 -8.35
CA GLY A 172 -0.24 13.58 -7.43
C GLY A 172 -0.57 14.30 -6.10
N ARG A 173 -1.85 14.42 -5.77
CA ARG A 173 -2.35 15.07 -4.55
C ARG A 173 -2.74 14.02 -3.50
N TYR A 174 -2.39 14.28 -2.25
CA TYR A 174 -2.68 13.39 -1.12
C TYR A 174 -3.24 14.18 0.05
N VAL A 175 -4.18 13.59 0.77
CA VAL A 175 -4.85 14.27 1.87
C VAL A 175 -4.14 13.98 3.18
N GLU A 176 -3.87 15.04 3.94
CA GLU A 176 -3.32 14.96 5.29
C GLU A 176 -4.42 15.27 6.30
N VAL A 177 -4.59 14.38 7.28
CA VAL A 177 -5.58 14.48 8.35
C VAL A 177 -4.91 14.53 9.73
N PRO A 178 -5.51 15.20 10.73
CA PRO A 178 -5.11 15.04 12.12
C PRO A 178 -5.24 13.59 12.58
N ALA A 179 -4.29 13.15 13.39
CA ALA A 179 -4.27 11.81 13.96
C ALA A 179 -3.82 11.83 15.42
N VAL A 180 -4.38 10.94 16.22
CA VAL A 180 -4.03 10.77 17.63
C VAL A 180 -3.58 9.34 17.88
N ILE A 181 -2.37 9.19 18.41
CA ILE A 181 -1.83 7.91 18.85
C ILE A 181 -2.28 7.68 20.28
N LEU A 182 -3.10 6.65 20.50
CA LEU A 182 -3.64 6.27 21.80
C LEU A 182 -2.82 5.14 22.43
N GLY A 183 -2.71 5.19 23.76
CA GLY A 183 -2.03 4.20 24.57
C GLY A 183 -0.74 4.73 25.18
N SER A 184 -0.53 4.49 26.47
CA SER A 184 0.68 4.92 27.18
C SER A 184 1.88 4.02 26.89
N GLN A 185 1.63 2.74 26.58
CA GLN A 185 2.58 1.72 26.16
C GLN A 185 1.95 0.85 25.07
N GLN A 186 2.75 0.02 24.40
CA GLN A 186 2.25 -0.92 23.40
C GLN A 186 1.22 -1.88 24.04
N PRO A 187 0.11 -2.21 23.34
CA PRO A 187 -0.19 -1.83 21.96
C PRO A 187 -0.80 -0.42 21.82
N PHE A 188 -0.30 0.34 20.85
CA PHE A 188 -0.86 1.62 20.42
C PHE A 188 -2.01 1.44 19.44
N SER A 189 -3.02 2.30 19.57
CA SER A 189 -4.05 2.53 18.55
C SER A 189 -3.82 3.89 17.89
N VAL A 190 -4.37 4.09 16.69
CA VAL A 190 -4.29 5.36 15.97
C VAL A 190 -5.69 5.72 15.53
N ASP A 191 -6.16 6.88 15.97
CA ASP A 191 -7.45 7.44 15.56
C ASP A 191 -7.20 8.62 14.63
N LEU A 192 -7.91 8.63 13.50
CA LEU A 192 -7.85 9.69 12.50
C LEU A 192 -9.07 10.57 12.63
N ASP A 193 -8.87 11.87 12.58
CA ASP A 193 -9.96 12.82 12.43
C ASP A 193 -10.27 13.00 10.95
N VAL A 194 -11.43 12.50 10.52
CA VAL A 194 -11.87 12.61 9.12
C VAL A 194 -12.93 13.69 8.92
N SER A 195 -13.17 14.53 9.93
CA SER A 195 -14.17 15.61 9.87
C SER A 195 -13.89 16.61 8.74
N GLY A 196 -12.61 16.95 8.50
CA GLY A 196 -12.18 17.86 7.43
C GLY A 196 -12.10 17.23 6.04
N LEU A 197 -12.28 15.91 5.93
CA LEU A 197 -12.07 15.19 4.68
C LEU A 197 -13.03 15.62 3.56
N PRO A 198 -14.36 15.80 3.79
CA PRO A 198 -15.27 16.31 2.76
C PRO A 198 -14.80 17.65 2.17
N ALA A 199 -14.44 18.61 3.04
CA ALA A 199 -13.99 19.93 2.61
C ALA A 199 -12.68 19.87 1.80
N ALA A 200 -11.72 19.02 2.20
CA ALA A 200 -10.49 18.79 1.44
C ALA A 200 -10.73 18.12 0.07
N LEU A 201 -11.83 17.38 -0.07
CA LEU A 201 -12.26 16.74 -1.31
C LEU A 201 -13.14 17.64 -2.19
N GLY A 202 -13.54 18.81 -1.68
CA GLY A 202 -14.40 19.77 -2.39
C GLY A 202 -15.90 19.48 -2.28
N GLU A 203 -16.33 18.78 -1.23
CA GLU A 203 -17.74 18.57 -0.85
C GLU A 203 -18.27 19.67 0.09
#